data_AF-A0A2R6EUK8-F1
#
_entry.id   AF-A0A2R6EUK8-F1
#
_cell.length_a   1.000
_cell.length_b   1.000
_cell.length_c   1.000
_cell.angle_alpha   90.00
_cell.angle_beta   90.00
_cell.angle_gamma   90.00
#
_symmetry.space_group_name_H-M   'P 1'
#
loop_
_entity.id
_entity.type
_entity.pdbx_description
1 polymer ?
#
loop_
_entity_poly.entity_id
_entity_poly.type
_entity_poly.pdbx_seq_one_letter_code
_entity_poly.pdbx_strand_id
1 'polypeptide(L)'
;MATARTIRADELGELLALYQMLNPNDPPLEQTERLHEQWHDMLRDESLKIIAVEDDDRLVSSCVLSITENLTRNARPFGVIENVITREEHRKRGFGKRCLEKAIKIATERDCYKIMLLTGSDREWKHEFYENCGFDREEKTGFVFDLRE
;
A
#
# COMPACT_ATOMS: atom_id res chain seq x y z
N MET A 1 15.30 -14.80 -4.15
CA MET A 1 15.52 -13.63 -3.26
C MET A 1 14.33 -12.71 -3.40
N ALA A 2 13.71 -12.29 -2.30
CA ALA A 2 12.52 -11.44 -2.37
C ALA A 2 12.78 -10.09 -3.05
N THR A 3 11.93 -9.74 -4.00
CA THR A 3 12.05 -8.54 -4.84
C THR A 3 10.83 -7.64 -4.68
N ALA A 4 11.05 -6.35 -4.40
CA ALA A 4 10.01 -5.33 -4.35
C ALA A 4 9.94 -4.56 -5.68
N ARG A 5 8.76 -4.52 -6.29
CA ARG A 5 8.51 -3.93 -7.62
C ARG A 5 7.09 -3.36 -7.70
N THR A 6 6.74 -2.69 -8.79
CA THR A 6 5.33 -2.43 -9.10
C THR A 6 4.66 -3.74 -9.51
N ILE A 7 3.37 -3.86 -9.20
CA ILE A 7 2.56 -5.01 -9.58
C ILE A 7 2.44 -5.14 -11.10
N ARG A 8 2.27 -6.37 -11.61
CA ARG A 8 2.05 -6.68 -13.02
C ARG A 8 0.56 -6.85 -13.32
N ALA A 9 0.17 -6.68 -14.58
CA ALA A 9 -1.24 -6.68 -14.98
C ALA A 9 -1.95 -8.02 -14.77
N ASP A 10 -1.22 -9.12 -14.83
CA ASP A 10 -1.67 -10.50 -14.64
C ASP A 10 -1.77 -10.92 -13.16
N GLU A 11 -1.40 -10.05 -12.21
CA GLU A 11 -1.33 -10.37 -10.78
C GLU A 11 -2.59 -9.97 -9.99
N LEU A 12 -3.67 -9.57 -10.67
CA LEU A 12 -4.92 -9.16 -10.02
C LEU A 12 -5.45 -10.24 -9.05
N GLY A 13 -5.47 -11.50 -9.47
CA GLY A 13 -5.97 -12.60 -8.64
C GLY A 13 -5.16 -12.79 -7.34
N GLU A 14 -3.84 -12.68 -7.41
CA GLU A 14 -2.99 -12.77 -6.22
C GLU A 14 -3.16 -11.57 -5.28
N LEU A 15 -3.32 -10.38 -5.84
CA LEU A 15 -3.59 -9.16 -5.06
C LEU A 15 -4.94 -9.27 -4.33
N LEU A 16 -5.99 -9.72 -5.01
CA LEU A 16 -7.30 -9.92 -4.40
C LEU A 16 -7.24 -10.94 -3.25
N ALA A 17 -6.44 -12.00 -3.40
CA ALA A 17 -6.21 -12.96 -2.32
C ALA A 17 -5.52 -12.32 -1.10
N LEU A 18 -4.59 -11.37 -1.30
CA LEU A 18 -4.01 -10.60 -0.20
C LEU A 18 -5.03 -9.66 0.45
N TYR A 19 -5.86 -8.98 -0.34
CA TYR A 19 -6.87 -8.08 0.19
C TYR A 19 -7.96 -8.80 0.99
N GLN A 20 -8.34 -10.02 0.60
CA GLN A 20 -9.21 -10.86 1.42
C GLN A 20 -8.56 -11.22 2.78
N MET A 21 -7.23 -11.39 2.84
CA MET A 21 -6.52 -11.59 4.11
C MET A 21 -6.44 -10.31 4.96
N LEU A 22 -6.37 -9.15 4.30
CA LEU A 22 -6.34 -7.85 4.97
C LEU A 22 -7.71 -7.54 5.60
N ASN A 23 -8.79 -7.75 4.84
CA ASN A 23 -10.17 -7.51 5.24
C ASN A 23 -11.00 -8.81 5.09
N PRO A 24 -10.92 -9.74 6.06
CA PRO A 24 -11.59 -11.04 5.96
C PRO A 24 -13.12 -10.96 5.92
N ASN A 25 -13.70 -9.83 6.33
CA ASN A 25 -15.14 -9.60 6.34
C ASN A 25 -15.67 -8.99 5.03
N ASP A 26 -14.79 -8.52 4.14
CA ASP A 26 -15.22 -8.02 2.83
C ASP A 26 -15.70 -9.20 1.97
N PRO A 27 -16.79 -9.04 1.19
CA PRO A 27 -17.22 -10.07 0.26
C PRO A 27 -16.14 -10.28 -0.82
N PRO A 28 -15.90 -11.53 -1.26
CA PRO A 28 -14.93 -11.79 -2.30
C PRO A 28 -15.34 -11.08 -3.59
N LEU A 29 -14.39 -10.40 -4.23
CA LEU A 29 -14.64 -9.72 -5.50
C LEU A 29 -14.67 -10.72 -6.65
N GLU A 30 -15.77 -10.71 -7.41
CA GLU A 30 -15.87 -11.41 -8.68
C GLU A 30 -15.09 -10.65 -9.77
N GLN A 31 -14.31 -11.37 -10.58
CA GLN A 31 -13.52 -10.81 -11.69
C GLN A 31 -14.40 -10.51 -12.91
N THR A 32 -15.34 -9.58 -12.71
CA THR A 32 -16.22 -9.03 -13.74
C THR A 32 -15.45 -8.11 -14.70
N GLU A 33 -16.01 -7.84 -15.88
CA GLU A 33 -15.44 -6.89 -16.85
C GLU A 33 -15.19 -5.52 -16.21
N ARG A 34 -16.16 -5.01 -15.42
CA ARG A 34 -16.03 -3.75 -14.69
C ARG A 34 -14.84 -3.73 -13.72
N LEU A 35 -14.58 -4.84 -13.03
CA LEU A 35 -13.42 -4.93 -12.13
C LEU A 35 -12.11 -4.89 -12.93
N HIS A 36 -12.06 -5.58 -14.07
CA HIS A 36 -10.90 -5.55 -14.96
C HIS A 36 -10.65 -4.16 -15.56
N GLU A 37 -11.69 -3.43 -15.94
CA GLU A 37 -11.58 -2.04 -16.40
C GLU A 37 -10.98 -1.15 -15.31
N GLN A 38 -11.56 -1.20 -14.09
CA GLN A 38 -11.04 -0.45 -12.94
C GLN A 38 -9.57 -0.82 -12.65
N TRP A 39 -9.23 -2.11 -12.70
CA TRP A 39 -7.87 -2.59 -12.53
C TRP A 39 -6.90 -2.00 -13.57
N HIS A 40 -7.28 -2.02 -14.84
CA HIS A 40 -6.46 -1.46 -15.90
C HIS A 40 -6.29 0.06 -15.77
N ASP A 41 -7.31 0.78 -15.34
CA ASP A 41 -7.21 2.22 -15.09
C ASP A 41 -6.28 2.52 -13.92
N MET A 42 -6.35 1.75 -12.84
CA MET A 42 -5.42 1.85 -11.71
C MET A 42 -3.96 1.59 -12.12
N LEU A 43 -3.71 0.68 -13.07
CA LEU A 43 -2.36 0.41 -13.56
C LEU A 43 -1.82 1.52 -14.48
N ARG A 44 -2.70 2.21 -15.20
CA ARG A 44 -2.34 3.32 -16.10
C ARG A 44 -2.14 4.63 -15.36
N ASP A 45 -2.77 4.81 -14.20
CA ASP A 45 -2.62 6.00 -13.38
C ASP A 45 -1.16 6.18 -12.91
N GLU A 46 -0.52 7.27 -13.32
CA GLU A 46 0.86 7.57 -12.93
C GLU A 46 0.99 7.96 -11.45
N SER A 47 -0.08 8.50 -10.87
CA SER A 47 -0.14 8.94 -9.47
C SER A 47 -0.41 7.79 -8.50
N LEU A 48 -0.95 6.67 -9.00
CA LEU A 48 -1.21 5.47 -8.21
C LEU A 48 -0.16 4.39 -8.50
N LYS A 49 0.42 3.83 -7.45
CA LYS A 49 1.39 2.74 -7.56
C LYS A 49 1.02 1.64 -6.58
N ILE A 50 0.86 0.43 -7.09
CA ILE A 50 0.68 -0.75 -6.26
C ILE A 50 2.03 -1.46 -6.21
N ILE A 51 2.61 -1.50 -5.01
CA ILE A 51 3.89 -2.13 -4.76
C ILE A 51 3.62 -3.59 -4.41
N ALA A 52 4.34 -4.48 -5.05
CA ALA A 52 4.32 -5.92 -4.87
C ALA A 52 5.68 -6.39 -4.36
N VAL A 53 5.68 -7.27 -3.36
CA VAL A 53 6.86 -8.04 -2.95
C VAL A 53 6.65 -9.49 -3.36
N GLU A 54 7.53 -9.98 -4.22
CA GLU A 54 7.55 -11.36 -4.71
C GLU A 54 8.66 -12.13 -3.99
N ASP A 55 8.36 -13.31 -3.48
CA ASP A 55 9.32 -14.28 -2.91
C ASP A 55 8.94 -15.67 -3.41
N ASP A 56 9.90 -16.39 -3.98
CA ASP A 56 9.70 -17.72 -4.61
C ASP A 56 8.48 -17.77 -5.55
N ASP A 57 8.45 -16.84 -6.53
CA ASP A 57 7.41 -16.70 -7.56
C ASP A 57 5.99 -16.48 -7.00
N ARG A 58 5.87 -16.00 -5.76
CA ARG A 58 4.59 -15.71 -5.11
C ARG A 58 4.52 -14.28 -4.61
N LEU A 59 3.37 -13.63 -4.77
CA LEU A 59 3.12 -12.30 -4.22
C LEU A 59 2.93 -12.42 -2.69
N VAL A 60 3.92 -12.04 -1.89
CA VAL A 60 3.91 -12.23 -0.42
C VAL A 60 3.54 -10.97 0.36
N SER A 61 3.64 -9.79 -0.24
CA SER A 61 3.27 -8.52 0.38
C SER A 61 2.82 -7.51 -0.67
N SER A 62 1.96 -6.58 -0.27
CA SER A 62 1.54 -5.46 -1.11
C SER A 62 1.27 -4.20 -0.28
N CYS A 63 1.37 -3.04 -0.92
CA CYS A 63 0.76 -1.79 -0.47
C CYS A 63 0.41 -0.89 -1.67
N VAL A 64 -0.50 0.04 -1.45
CA VAL A 64 -0.86 1.09 -2.40
C VAL A 64 -0.18 2.38 -1.98
N LEU A 65 0.46 3.07 -2.92
CA LEU A 65 0.95 4.43 -2.81
C LEU A 65 0.16 5.32 -3.76
N SER A 66 -0.57 6.30 -3.23
CA SER A 66 -1.24 7.35 -4.00
C SER A 66 -0.46 8.65 -3.84
N ILE A 67 -0.12 9.31 -4.93
CA ILE A 67 0.58 10.60 -4.93
C ILE A 67 -0.41 11.70 -5.31
N THR A 68 -0.41 12.80 -4.57
CA THR A 68 -1.28 13.94 -4.80
C THR A 68 -0.44 15.17 -5.08
N GLU A 69 -0.66 15.78 -6.25
CA GLU A 69 -0.10 17.07 -6.61
C GLU A 69 -0.60 18.15 -5.64
N ASN A 70 0.27 19.08 -5.31
CA ASN A 70 0.01 20.04 -4.23
C ASN A 70 0.77 21.35 -4.50
N LEU A 71 0.19 22.48 -4.07
CA LEU A 71 0.80 23.81 -4.22
C LEU A 71 1.49 24.31 -2.95
N THR A 72 1.23 23.68 -1.81
CA THR A 72 1.95 24.00 -0.56
C THR A 72 3.37 23.45 -0.60
N ARG A 73 4.22 23.87 0.36
CA ARG A 73 5.59 23.32 0.51
C ARG A 73 6.41 23.37 -0.79
N ASN A 74 6.38 24.51 -1.46
CA ASN A 74 7.04 24.77 -2.76
C ASN A 74 6.49 23.92 -3.91
N ALA A 75 5.16 23.77 -3.98
CA ALA A 75 4.49 22.97 -5.00
C ALA A 75 4.96 21.50 -5.09
N ARG A 76 5.40 20.94 -3.96
CA ARG A 76 5.85 19.55 -3.88
C ARG A 76 4.66 18.63 -3.58
N PRO A 77 4.55 17.47 -4.25
CA PRO A 77 3.48 16.53 -3.98
C PRO A 77 3.61 15.88 -2.59
N PHE A 78 2.58 15.17 -2.16
CA PHE A 78 2.66 14.27 -1.00
C PHE A 78 2.08 12.90 -1.36
N GLY A 79 2.49 11.86 -0.62
CA GLY A 79 1.97 10.51 -0.79
C GLY A 79 1.07 10.05 0.35
N VAL A 80 0.17 9.14 0.04
CA VAL A 80 -0.62 8.37 1.02
C VAL A 80 -0.38 6.88 0.77
N ILE A 81 -0.07 6.14 1.82
CA ILE A 81 0.06 4.68 1.76
C ILE A 81 -1.20 4.04 2.35
N GLU A 82 -1.76 3.11 1.59
CA GLU A 82 -2.95 2.34 1.94
C GLU A 82 -2.72 0.84 1.71
N ASN A 83 -3.62 0.03 2.28
CA ASN A 83 -3.71 -1.41 2.01
C ASN A 83 -2.40 -2.19 2.20
N VAL A 84 -1.63 -1.86 3.25
CA VAL A 84 -0.39 -2.58 3.59
C VAL A 84 -0.74 -3.98 4.12
N ILE A 85 -0.28 -5.01 3.40
CA ILE A 85 -0.53 -6.41 3.77
C ILE A 85 0.70 -7.27 3.49
N THR A 86 0.99 -8.19 4.40
CA THR A 86 1.92 -9.31 4.19
C THR A 86 1.17 -10.60 4.51
N ARG A 87 1.30 -11.62 3.63
CA ARG A 87 0.75 -12.96 3.85
C ARG A 87 1.11 -13.46 5.25
N GLU A 88 0.17 -14.04 5.95
CA GLU A 88 0.32 -14.40 7.36
C GLU A 88 1.47 -15.38 7.58
N GLU A 89 1.59 -16.39 6.72
CA GLU A 89 2.64 -17.40 6.74
C GLU A 89 4.02 -16.87 6.31
N HIS A 90 4.08 -15.60 5.87
CA HIS A 90 5.31 -14.91 5.44
C HIS A 90 5.68 -13.72 6.33
N ARG A 91 4.95 -13.48 7.43
CA ARG A 91 5.24 -12.38 8.37
C ARG A 91 6.57 -12.58 9.10
N LYS A 92 7.10 -11.50 9.68
CA LYS A 92 8.38 -11.46 10.42
C LYS A 92 9.62 -11.80 9.57
N ARG A 93 9.49 -11.82 8.25
CA ARG A 93 10.59 -12.00 7.27
C ARG A 93 11.03 -10.70 6.58
N GLY A 94 10.47 -9.56 7.01
CA GLY A 94 10.82 -8.23 6.50
C GLY A 94 10.14 -7.80 5.19
N PHE A 95 9.18 -8.57 4.65
CA PHE A 95 8.52 -8.24 3.39
C PHE A 95 7.67 -6.96 3.44
N GLY A 96 6.90 -6.75 4.51
CA GLY A 96 6.16 -5.49 4.70
C GLY A 96 7.10 -4.27 4.71
N LYS A 97 8.26 -4.38 5.37
CA LYS A 97 9.27 -3.31 5.38
C LYS A 97 9.81 -3.04 3.97
N ARG A 98 10.19 -4.09 3.21
CA ARG A 98 10.63 -3.96 1.81
C ARG A 98 9.56 -3.31 0.92
N CYS A 99 8.29 -3.62 1.17
CA CYS A 99 7.16 -3.02 0.47
C CYS A 99 7.10 -1.50 0.72
N LEU A 100 7.18 -1.09 1.99
CA LEU A 100 7.19 0.33 2.38
C LEU A 100 8.44 1.07 1.90
N GLU A 101 9.63 0.45 1.98
CA GLU A 101 10.88 1.03 1.48
C GLU A 101 10.79 1.34 -0.02
N LYS A 102 10.16 0.46 -0.81
CA LYS A 102 9.93 0.70 -2.24
C LYS A 102 8.94 1.84 -2.48
N ALA A 103 7.86 1.92 -1.69
CA ALA A 103 6.92 3.03 -1.76
C ALA A 103 7.58 4.38 -1.39
N ILE A 104 8.36 4.41 -0.30
CA ILE A 104 9.17 5.57 0.12
C ILE A 104 10.11 6.01 -0.98
N LYS A 105 10.83 5.06 -1.60
CA LYS A 105 11.74 5.35 -2.72
C LYS A 105 11.01 6.00 -3.89
N ILE A 106 9.88 5.46 -4.32
CA ILE A 106 9.07 6.04 -5.42
C ILE A 106 8.61 7.45 -5.06
N ALA A 107 8.07 7.65 -3.85
CA ALA A 107 7.64 8.97 -3.39
C ALA A 107 8.80 9.98 -3.35
N THR A 108 9.99 9.54 -2.94
CA THR A 108 11.21 10.37 -2.92
C THR A 108 11.63 10.74 -4.35
N GLU A 109 11.61 9.79 -5.28
CA GLU A 109 11.92 10.02 -6.71
C GLU A 109 10.92 10.97 -7.38
N ARG A 110 9.68 11.04 -6.88
CA ARG A 110 8.64 11.99 -7.31
C ARG A 110 8.67 13.33 -6.56
N ASP A 111 9.72 13.58 -5.79
CA ASP A 111 9.92 14.78 -4.96
C ASP A 111 8.78 15.06 -3.96
N CYS A 112 8.13 14.00 -3.46
CA CYS A 112 7.14 14.15 -2.40
C CYS A 112 7.79 14.76 -1.15
N TYR A 113 7.18 15.79 -0.56
CA TYR A 113 7.70 16.39 0.67
C TYR A 113 7.36 15.56 1.92
N LYS A 114 6.36 14.69 1.83
CA LYS A 114 5.99 13.71 2.87
C LYS A 114 5.23 12.53 2.27
N ILE A 115 5.17 11.45 3.03
CA ILE A 115 4.19 10.38 2.88
C ILE A 115 3.45 10.18 4.20
N MET A 116 2.21 9.72 4.16
CA MET A 116 1.40 9.47 5.35
C MET A 116 0.61 8.16 5.21
N LEU A 117 0.27 7.54 6.33
CA LEU A 117 -0.68 6.43 6.39
C LEU A 117 -1.57 6.60 7.63
N LEU A 118 -2.72 5.94 7.61
CA LEU A 118 -3.55 5.77 8.79
C LEU A 118 -3.70 4.27 9.07
N THR A 119 -3.65 3.87 10.33
CA THR A 119 -3.91 2.49 10.75
C THR A 119 -4.99 2.50 11.82
N GLY A 120 -6.09 1.80 11.58
CA GLY A 120 -7.17 1.61 12.56
C GLY A 120 -6.87 0.55 13.62
N SER A 121 -5.67 -0.04 13.63
CA SER A 121 -5.33 -1.08 14.59
C SER A 121 -4.84 -0.51 15.92
N ASP A 122 -5.37 -1.05 17.00
CA ASP A 122 -5.00 -0.84 18.40
C ASP A 122 -3.81 -1.71 18.86
N ARG A 123 -3.31 -2.60 17.99
CA ARG A 123 -2.23 -3.53 18.32
C ARG A 123 -0.88 -2.81 18.24
N GLU A 124 -0.20 -2.66 19.38
CA GLU A 124 1.08 -1.93 19.50
C GLU A 124 2.13 -2.38 18.48
N TRP A 125 2.27 -3.69 18.23
CA TRP A 125 3.27 -4.21 17.29
C TRP A 125 3.11 -3.64 15.86
N LYS A 126 1.91 -3.22 15.46
CA LYS A 126 1.70 -2.57 14.16
C LYS A 126 2.21 -1.13 14.18
N HIS A 127 2.08 -0.42 15.29
CA HIS A 127 2.64 0.93 15.45
C HIS A 127 4.16 0.85 15.42
N GLU A 128 4.74 -0.04 16.24
CA GLU A 128 6.18 -0.33 16.24
C GLU A 128 6.68 -0.72 14.84
N PHE A 129 5.90 -1.48 14.08
CA PHE A 129 6.26 -1.85 12.71
C PHE A 129 6.42 -0.62 11.80
N TYR A 130 5.48 0.33 11.84
CA TYR A 130 5.57 1.56 11.04
C TYR A 130 6.68 2.49 11.56
N GLU A 131 6.87 2.61 12.87
CA GLU A 131 7.99 3.38 13.45
C GLU A 131 9.35 2.81 13.03
N ASN A 132 9.50 1.49 13.02
CA ASN A 132 10.70 0.80 12.50
C ASN A 132 10.92 0.99 10.98
N CYS A 133 9.91 1.47 10.26
CA CYS A 133 10.00 1.88 8.86
C CYS A 133 10.26 3.38 8.68
N GLY A 134 10.38 4.14 9.77
CA GLY A 134 10.68 5.58 9.78
C GLY A 134 9.46 6.50 9.83
N PHE A 135 8.27 5.97 10.09
CA PHE A 135 7.07 6.79 10.30
C PHE A 135 7.03 7.31 11.75
N ASP A 136 6.57 8.55 11.93
CA ASP A 136 6.36 9.15 13.24
C ASP A 136 4.85 9.22 13.51
N ARG A 137 4.39 8.49 14.54
CA ARG A 137 2.96 8.46 14.92
C ARG A 137 2.49 9.72 15.64
N GLU A 138 3.40 10.54 16.16
CA GLU A 138 3.09 11.76 16.93
C GLU A 138 3.12 13.03 16.05
N GLU A 139 3.71 12.97 14.86
CA GLU A 139 3.84 14.11 13.94
C GLU A 139 2.47 14.71 13.53
N LYS A 140 1.41 13.90 13.39
CA LYS A 140 0.03 14.36 13.05
C LYS A 140 -1.05 13.48 13.67
N THR A 141 -2.18 14.10 14.05
CA THR A 141 -3.41 13.40 14.43
C THR A 141 -4.27 13.04 13.21
N GLY A 142 -4.64 11.78 13.07
CA GLY A 142 -5.56 11.30 12.03
C GLY A 142 -7.03 11.57 12.39
N PHE A 143 -7.81 12.05 11.41
CA PHE A 143 -9.26 12.20 11.53
C PHE A 143 -9.92 11.44 10.39
N VAL A 144 -10.94 10.64 10.71
CA VAL A 144 -11.67 9.82 9.75
C VAL A 144 -13.16 10.12 9.86
N PHE A 145 -13.79 10.40 8.72
CA PHE A 145 -15.24 10.46 8.58
C PHE A 145 -15.68 9.29 7.71
N ASP A 146 -16.33 8.30 8.32
CA ASP A 146 -16.75 7.08 7.61
C ASP A 146 -18.01 7.37 6.77
N LEU A 147 -17.94 7.03 5.48
CA LEU A 147 -19.03 7.20 4.51
C LEU A 147 -19.72 5.89 4.13
N ARG A 148 -19.35 4.78 4.77
CA ARG A 148 -20.00 3.48 4.59
C ARG A 148 -21.27 3.45 5.44
N GLU A 149 -22.41 3.25 4.78
CA GLU A 149 -23.71 3.05 5.43
C GLU A 149 -23.82 1.66 6.09
#